data_AF-A0A9P1I0M4-F1
#
_entry.id   AF-A0A9P1I0M4-F1
#
_cell.length_a   1.000
_cell.length_b   1.000
_cell.length_c   1.000
_cell.angle_alpha   90.00
_cell.angle_beta   90.00
_cell.angle_gamma   90.00
#
_symmetry.space_group_name_H-M   'P 1'
#
loop_
_entity.id
_entity.type
_entity.pdbx_description
1 polymer ?
#
loop_
_entity_poly.entity_id
_entity_poly.type
_entity_poly.pdbx_seq_one_letter_code
_entity_poly.pdbx_strand_id
1 'polypeptide(L)'
;MLRSELFHMIFFIFLLFINGSTAGEIHANASPTFGTVIVSTMDGYLRALDLSTGEVKWSLLEAPVLKAPNSVKQGFTFLPNPQDGSLYVLKEGNLKKLPFTIPQLVHASPCKGNDGVLYAGSKKDVWFGIDPHTGKKVETLSSATSERVCPANQKHTVFIGRTEYHVNMFDTYNSGKTWNATFSDYSAHLLPVDNSYPLKHYVSASTGAILAVDPSSGQIVWERDLHTTAVAMYLLQDDGLHKLPFTVVGKETIENLLKVSHISF
;
A
#
# COMPACT_ATOMS: atom_id res chain seq x y z
N MET A 1 -59.04 -4.23 71.49
CA MET A 1 -58.21 -3.46 70.54
C MET A 1 -56.76 -3.63 70.99
N LEU A 2 -56.01 -4.64 70.52
CA LEU A 2 -55.15 -4.62 69.30
C LEU A 2 -54.22 -3.39 69.31
N ARG A 3 -52.88 -3.45 69.23
CA ARG A 3 -51.98 -4.54 68.79
C ARG A 3 -50.49 -4.18 69.09
N SER A 4 -49.67 -5.23 69.07
CA SER A 4 -48.21 -5.42 69.09
C SER A 4 -47.34 -4.41 68.31
N GLU A 5 -46.10 -4.08 68.70
CA GLU A 5 -44.86 -4.91 68.83
C GLU A 5 -44.38 -5.61 67.53
N LEU A 6 -43.06 -5.48 67.31
CA LEU A 6 -42.12 -6.16 66.40
C LEU A 6 -42.15 -5.95 64.86
N PHE A 7 -41.08 -5.28 64.40
CA PHE A 7 -39.93 -5.82 63.62
C PHE A 7 -40.17 -6.80 62.45
N HIS A 8 -39.43 -6.53 61.36
CA HIS A 8 -39.23 -7.30 60.12
C HIS A 8 -40.23 -7.07 58.98
N MET A 9 -39.82 -6.22 58.03
CA MET A 9 -40.29 -6.28 56.65
C MET A 9 -39.10 -6.55 55.72
N ILE A 10 -38.98 -7.82 55.34
CA ILE A 10 -38.14 -8.34 54.27
C ILE A 10 -38.81 -7.91 52.95
N PHE A 11 -38.07 -7.21 52.09
CA PHE A 11 -38.50 -6.97 50.71
C PHE A 11 -37.53 -7.67 49.76
N PHE A 12 -37.93 -8.87 49.32
CA PHE A 12 -37.35 -9.56 48.17
C PHE A 12 -38.01 -8.99 46.90
N ILE A 13 -37.24 -8.33 46.03
CA ILE A 13 -37.60 -8.19 44.62
C ILE A 13 -36.61 -9.03 43.82
N PHE A 14 -37.13 -10.09 43.21
CA PHE A 14 -36.52 -10.85 42.14
C PHE A 14 -37.09 -10.26 40.83
N LEU A 15 -36.26 -9.74 39.94
CA LEU A 15 -36.64 -9.43 38.56
C LEU A 15 -35.58 -9.95 37.62
N LEU A 16 -36.04 -10.83 36.73
CA LEU A 16 -35.28 -11.50 35.69
C LEU A 16 -34.83 -10.56 34.56
N PHE A 17 -33.70 -10.95 33.98
CA PHE A 17 -33.07 -10.58 32.71
C PHE A 17 -33.97 -10.02 31.60
N ILE A 18 -33.52 -8.94 30.97
CA ILE A 18 -33.45 -8.82 29.50
C ILE A 18 -32.09 -8.18 29.13
N ASN A 19 -31.32 -8.91 28.33
CA ASN A 19 -30.09 -8.46 27.67
C ASN A 19 -30.37 -7.22 26.81
N GLY A 20 -29.85 -6.06 27.20
CA GLY A 20 -29.63 -4.93 26.32
C GLY A 20 -28.16 -4.87 25.97
N SER A 21 -27.80 -5.40 24.81
CA SER A 21 -26.45 -5.33 24.23
C SER A 21 -26.02 -3.87 24.12
N THR A 22 -25.29 -3.37 25.12
CA THR A 22 -24.54 -2.12 24.97
C THR A 22 -23.37 -2.43 24.06
N ALA A 23 -23.33 -1.70 22.94
CA ALA A 23 -22.26 -1.66 21.96
C ALA A 23 -20.91 -1.89 22.65
N GLY A 24 -20.23 -2.97 22.23
CA GLY A 24 -18.92 -3.31 22.76
C GLY A 24 -18.00 -2.10 22.64
N GLU A 25 -17.67 -1.51 23.79
CA GLU A 25 -16.48 -0.71 23.95
C GLU A 25 -15.32 -1.58 23.50
N ILE A 26 -14.87 -1.36 22.28
CA ILE A 26 -13.56 -1.79 21.83
C ILE A 26 -12.56 -1.11 22.76
N HIS A 27 -12.08 -1.88 23.73
CA HIS A 27 -11.03 -1.49 24.66
C HIS A 27 -9.88 -0.85 23.88
N ALA A 28 -9.74 0.45 24.05
CA ALA A 28 -8.61 1.26 23.59
C ALA A 28 -7.36 0.93 24.42
N ASN A 29 -6.88 -0.30 24.30
CA ASN A 29 -5.51 -0.68 24.63
C ASN A 29 -4.83 -1.14 23.33
N ALA A 30 -4.86 -0.29 22.31
CA ALA A 30 -3.99 -0.45 21.15
C ALA A 30 -2.59 0.02 21.56
N SER A 31 -1.64 -0.91 21.56
CA SER A 31 -0.22 -0.58 21.52
C SER A 31 0.04 0.51 20.47
N PRO A 32 0.97 1.46 20.66
CA PRO A 32 1.23 2.55 19.70
C PRO A 32 1.73 2.11 18.32
N THR A 33 1.86 0.80 18.09
CA THR A 33 2.66 0.19 17.03
C THR A 33 1.86 -0.19 15.77
N PHE A 34 0.53 -0.10 15.76
CA PHE A 34 -0.31 -0.44 14.60
C PHE A 34 -1.34 0.66 14.28
N GLY A 35 -0.87 1.81 13.80
CA GLY A 35 -1.76 2.97 13.57
C GLY A 35 -1.70 3.58 12.18
N THR A 36 -0.79 3.15 11.30
CA THR A 36 -0.56 3.86 10.04
C THR A 36 -0.34 2.93 8.87
N VAL A 37 -1.24 3.02 7.89
CA VAL A 37 -1.16 2.36 6.60
C VAL A 37 -0.52 3.34 5.62
N ILE A 38 0.57 2.94 4.98
CA ILE A 38 1.18 3.70 3.89
C ILE A 38 0.63 3.21 2.56
N VAL A 39 0.10 4.11 1.76
CA VAL A 39 -0.32 3.85 0.38
C VAL A 39 0.65 4.53 -0.56
N SER A 40 1.35 3.73 -1.37
CA SER A 40 2.13 4.21 -2.51
C SER A 40 1.20 4.35 -3.72
N THR A 41 1.39 5.44 -4.46
CA THR A 41 0.45 5.86 -5.52
C THR A 41 1.19 6.26 -6.78
N MET A 42 0.47 6.19 -7.92
CA MET A 42 1.06 6.42 -9.25
C MET A 42 1.71 7.79 -9.45
N ASP A 43 1.23 8.80 -8.73
CA ASP A 43 1.73 10.17 -8.79
C ASP A 43 3.03 10.38 -7.99
N GLY A 44 3.58 9.31 -7.39
CA GLY A 44 4.85 9.34 -6.66
C GLY A 44 4.71 9.64 -5.18
N TYR A 45 3.50 9.77 -4.64
CA TYR A 45 3.31 9.99 -3.21
C TYR A 45 3.29 8.68 -2.42
N LEU A 46 3.90 8.73 -1.23
CA LEU A 46 3.56 7.88 -0.09
C LEU A 46 2.57 8.64 0.79
N ARG A 47 1.36 8.11 0.95
CA ARG A 47 0.32 8.70 1.80
C ARG A 47 0.14 7.86 3.04
N ALA A 48 0.27 8.46 4.22
CA ALA A 48 0.04 7.80 5.49
C ALA A 48 -1.39 8.00 5.93
N LEU A 49 -2.13 6.90 6.03
CA LEU A 49 -3.51 6.86 6.45
C LEU A 49 -3.58 6.30 7.86
N ASP A 50 -4.41 6.91 8.70
CA ASP A 50 -4.80 6.32 9.97
C ASP A 50 -5.52 4.98 9.74
N LEU A 51 -5.12 3.94 10.46
CA LEU A 51 -5.62 2.59 10.25
C LEU A 51 -7.14 2.47 10.52
N SER A 52 -7.66 3.26 11.47
CA SER A 52 -9.04 3.15 11.95
C SER A 52 -10.01 4.04 11.18
N THR A 53 -9.55 5.21 10.73
CA THR A 53 -10.41 6.22 10.06
C THR A 53 -10.12 6.35 8.57
N GLY A 54 -8.97 5.88 8.10
CA GLY A 54 -8.48 6.13 6.74
C GLY A 54 -8.05 7.57 6.50
N GLU A 55 -8.07 8.48 7.49
CA GLU A 55 -7.65 9.86 7.26
C GLU A 55 -6.17 9.99 6.93
N VAL A 56 -5.84 10.83 5.95
CA VAL A 56 -4.45 11.09 5.57
C VAL A 56 -3.79 11.94 6.64
N LYS A 57 -2.88 11.34 7.39
CA LYS A 57 -2.07 11.99 8.44
C LYS A 57 -0.96 12.85 7.83
N TRP A 58 -0.29 12.32 6.82
CA TRP A 58 0.75 13.03 6.08
C TRP A 58 0.94 12.44 4.69
N SER A 59 1.64 13.17 3.83
CA SER A 59 1.99 12.74 2.48
C SER A 59 3.43 13.13 2.17
N LEU A 60 4.16 12.22 1.52
CA LEU A 60 5.55 12.41 1.12
C LEU A 60 5.69 12.21 -0.39
N LEU A 61 6.15 13.24 -1.09
CA LEU A 61 6.38 13.19 -2.54
C LEU A 61 7.76 12.62 -2.86
N GLU A 62 7.78 11.63 -3.74
CA GLU A 62 8.96 11.06 -4.39
C GLU A 62 8.83 11.11 -5.92
N ALA A 63 9.87 10.68 -6.61
CA ALA A 63 9.75 10.36 -8.02
C ALA A 63 8.61 9.33 -8.24
N PRO A 64 7.84 9.45 -9.36
CA PRO A 64 6.84 8.47 -9.73
C PRO A 64 7.38 7.04 -9.70
N VAL A 65 6.55 6.10 -9.22
CA VAL A 65 6.86 4.66 -9.14
C VAL A 65 7.22 4.10 -10.51
N LEU A 66 6.59 4.63 -11.55
CA LEU A 66 6.83 4.22 -12.93
C LEU A 66 6.98 5.45 -13.82
N LYS A 67 8.07 5.48 -14.60
CA LYS A 67 8.29 6.45 -15.68
C LYS A 67 8.52 5.67 -16.97
N ALA A 68 7.63 5.83 -17.94
CA ALA A 68 7.75 5.24 -19.26
C ALA A 68 7.14 6.22 -20.30
N PRO A 69 7.48 6.10 -21.59
CA PRO A 69 6.85 6.92 -22.63
C PRO A 69 5.32 6.80 -22.60
N ASN A 70 4.64 7.95 -22.52
CA ASN A 70 3.17 8.02 -22.45
C ASN A 70 2.47 7.71 -23.78
N SER A 71 3.21 7.57 -24.87
CA SER A 71 2.65 7.30 -26.19
C SER A 71 2.80 5.83 -26.57
N VAL A 72 1.66 5.14 -26.70
CA VAL A 72 1.58 3.86 -27.39
C VAL A 72 1.88 4.10 -28.86
N LYS A 73 3.07 3.69 -29.30
CA LYS A 73 3.45 3.75 -30.71
C LYS A 73 2.69 2.65 -31.46
N GLN A 74 2.14 2.99 -32.62
CA GLN A 74 1.54 2.00 -33.51
C GLN A 74 2.57 0.91 -33.83
N GLY A 75 2.14 -0.34 -33.77
CA GLY A 75 2.96 -1.51 -34.11
C GLY A 75 3.60 -2.19 -32.90
N PHE A 76 4.38 -1.51 -32.04
CA PHE A 76 5.09 -2.15 -30.92
C PHE A 76 5.34 -1.17 -29.75
N THR A 77 4.89 -1.53 -28.55
CA THR A 77 5.12 -0.75 -27.31
C THR A 77 5.31 -1.67 -26.11
N PHE A 78 6.30 -1.37 -25.27
CA PHE A 78 6.43 -1.97 -23.93
C PHE A 78 5.51 -1.25 -22.94
N LEU A 79 4.78 -2.03 -22.14
CA LEU A 79 3.84 -1.57 -21.12
C LEU A 79 4.24 -2.15 -19.75
N PRO A 80 4.92 -1.38 -18.91
CA PRO A 80 5.25 -1.81 -17.56
C PRO A 80 4.07 -1.71 -16.60
N ASN A 81 3.93 -2.70 -15.73
CA ASN A 81 2.98 -2.69 -14.62
C ASN A 81 3.60 -1.94 -13.44
N PRO A 82 2.95 -0.88 -12.92
CA PRO A 82 3.47 -0.12 -11.80
C PRO A 82 3.43 -0.85 -10.45
N GLN A 83 2.74 -1.99 -10.32
CA GLN A 83 2.65 -2.73 -9.05
C GLN A 83 3.87 -3.62 -8.77
N ASP A 84 4.45 -4.21 -9.82
CA ASP A 84 5.48 -5.25 -9.70
C ASP A 84 6.60 -5.13 -10.74
N GLY A 85 6.52 -4.16 -11.64
CA GLY A 85 7.45 -4.02 -12.75
C GLY A 85 7.32 -5.11 -13.81
N SER A 86 6.25 -5.93 -13.80
CA SER A 86 5.94 -6.87 -14.88
C SER A 86 5.87 -6.13 -16.21
N LEU A 87 6.43 -6.71 -17.27
CA LEU A 87 6.43 -6.11 -18.60
C LEU A 87 5.45 -6.81 -19.52
N TYR A 88 4.72 -5.99 -20.28
CA TYR A 88 3.86 -6.42 -21.36
C TYR A 88 4.35 -5.80 -22.67
N VAL A 89 4.06 -6.46 -23.78
CA VAL A 89 4.24 -5.94 -25.13
C VAL A 89 2.89 -5.84 -25.78
N LEU A 90 2.58 -4.66 -26.30
CA LEU A 90 1.47 -4.45 -27.21
C LEU A 90 2.03 -4.41 -28.63
N LYS A 91 1.78 -5.46 -29.41
CA LYS A 91 2.19 -5.55 -30.82
C LYS A 91 0.97 -5.74 -31.73
N GLU A 92 0.72 -4.80 -32.63
CA GLU A 92 -0.39 -4.89 -33.60
C GLU A 92 -1.75 -5.20 -32.92
N GLY A 93 -2.03 -4.60 -31.76
CA GLY A 93 -3.24 -4.84 -30.97
C GLY A 93 -3.19 -6.07 -30.06
N ASN A 94 -2.16 -6.93 -30.19
CA ASN A 94 -1.98 -8.11 -29.34
C ASN A 94 -1.18 -7.74 -28.10
N LEU A 95 -1.79 -7.89 -26.92
CA LEU A 95 -1.14 -7.72 -25.63
C LEU A 95 -0.56 -9.06 -25.16
N LYS A 96 0.74 -9.10 -24.87
CA LYS A 96 1.44 -10.28 -24.34
C LYS A 96 2.24 -9.92 -23.11
N LYS A 97 2.08 -10.69 -22.02
CA LYS A 97 2.97 -10.60 -20.84
C LYS A 97 4.32 -11.25 -21.17
N LEU A 98 5.41 -10.57 -20.83
CA LEU A 98 6.76 -11.10 -20.94
C LEU A 98 7.11 -11.96 -19.72
N PRO A 99 8.03 -12.93 -19.85
CA PRO A 99 8.41 -13.83 -18.75
C PRO A 99 9.38 -13.18 -17.75
N PHE A 100 9.62 -11.87 -17.85
CA PHE A 100 10.54 -11.14 -17.00
C PHE A 100 9.98 -9.76 -16.59
N THR A 101 10.38 -9.29 -15.42
CA THR A 101 10.10 -7.95 -14.89
C THR A 101 11.23 -6.98 -15.20
N ILE A 102 11.00 -5.67 -15.04
CA ILE A 102 12.07 -4.65 -15.12
C ILE A 102 13.23 -4.97 -14.15
N PRO A 103 13.00 -5.27 -12.85
CA PRO A 103 14.07 -5.69 -11.94
C PRO A 103 14.89 -6.87 -12.45
N GLN A 104 14.23 -7.91 -13.00
CA GLN A 104 14.91 -9.09 -13.54
C GLN A 104 15.74 -8.76 -14.78
N LEU A 105 15.23 -7.91 -15.68
CA LEU A 105 15.99 -7.44 -16.84
C LEU A 105 17.21 -6.63 -16.42
N VAL A 106 17.07 -5.72 -15.46
CA VAL A 106 18.19 -4.93 -14.95
C VAL A 106 19.26 -5.84 -14.36
N HIS A 107 18.86 -6.86 -13.58
CA HIS A 107 19.79 -7.82 -13.02
C HIS A 107 20.54 -8.65 -14.08
N ALA A 108 19.84 -9.04 -15.17
CA ALA A 108 20.43 -9.80 -16.26
C ALA A 108 21.19 -8.94 -17.30
N SER A 109 21.19 -7.61 -17.14
CA SER A 109 21.78 -6.69 -18.12
C SER A 109 23.31 -6.57 -17.98
N PRO A 110 24.04 -6.26 -19.08
CA PRO A 110 23.54 -6.10 -20.45
C PRO A 110 23.23 -7.44 -21.12
N CYS A 111 22.14 -7.52 -21.88
CA CYS A 111 21.76 -8.74 -22.62
C CYS A 111 21.05 -8.44 -23.94
N LYS A 112 20.99 -9.45 -24.84
CA LYS A 112 20.25 -9.40 -26.10
C LYS A 112 19.16 -10.47 -26.10
N GLY A 113 17.91 -10.07 -26.37
CA GLY A 113 16.80 -10.99 -26.56
C GLY A 113 16.80 -11.66 -27.94
N ASN A 114 16.09 -12.78 -28.06
CA ASN A 114 15.89 -13.48 -29.34
C ASN A 114 15.06 -12.64 -30.34
N ASP A 115 14.33 -11.65 -29.84
CA ASP A 115 13.63 -10.62 -30.62
C ASP A 115 14.57 -9.58 -31.25
N GLY A 116 15.87 -9.63 -30.93
CA GLY A 116 16.87 -8.66 -31.38
C GLY A 116 16.87 -7.37 -30.58
N VAL A 117 16.19 -7.30 -29.43
CA VAL A 117 16.24 -6.14 -28.54
C VAL A 117 17.44 -6.27 -27.60
N LEU A 118 18.26 -5.23 -27.51
CA LEU A 118 19.31 -5.09 -26.51
C LEU A 118 18.76 -4.39 -25.26
N TYR A 119 19.04 -4.96 -24.09
CA TYR A 119 18.63 -4.44 -22.80
C TYR A 119 19.86 -3.97 -22.03
N ALA A 120 19.85 -2.72 -21.59
CA ALA A 120 20.87 -2.13 -20.73
C ALA A 120 20.20 -1.57 -19.47
N GLY A 121 20.54 -2.13 -18.32
CA GLY A 121 19.92 -1.81 -17.05
C GLY A 121 20.87 -1.12 -16.08
N SER A 122 20.31 -0.38 -15.13
CA SER A 122 21.03 0.10 -13.96
C SER A 122 20.10 0.09 -12.75
N LYS A 123 20.68 -0.11 -11.56
CA LYS A 123 19.99 -0.15 -10.27
C LYS A 123 20.57 0.94 -9.38
N LYS A 124 19.71 1.71 -8.71
CA LYS A 124 20.10 2.69 -7.70
C LYS A 124 19.28 2.48 -6.43
N ASP A 125 19.95 2.27 -5.31
CA ASP A 125 19.31 2.16 -4.00
C ASP A 125 19.44 3.49 -3.25
N VAL A 126 18.33 3.96 -2.68
CA VAL A 126 18.25 5.15 -1.83
C VAL A 126 17.52 4.78 -0.54
N TRP A 127 18.02 5.23 0.59
CA TRP A 127 17.33 5.12 1.88
C TRP A 127 16.97 6.52 2.35
N PHE A 128 15.78 6.68 2.90
CA PHE A 128 15.38 7.93 3.53
C PHE A 128 14.88 7.65 4.94
N GLY A 129 15.41 8.41 5.90
CA GLY A 129 14.91 8.43 7.27
C GLY A 129 13.72 9.37 7.35
N ILE A 130 12.61 8.90 7.91
CA ILE A 130 11.40 9.70 8.12
C ILE A 130 11.00 9.74 9.58
N ASP A 131 10.41 10.86 9.99
CA ASP A 131 9.55 10.90 11.17
C ASP A 131 8.22 10.20 10.83
N PRO A 132 7.86 9.08 11.47
CA PRO A 132 6.64 8.32 11.12
C PRO A 132 5.34 9.04 11.54
N HIS A 133 5.39 10.04 12.42
CA HIS A 133 4.22 10.84 12.80
C HIS A 133 3.95 11.98 11.84
N THR A 134 5.00 12.63 11.32
CA THR A 134 4.85 13.82 10.47
C THR A 134 5.15 13.57 8.99
N GLY A 135 5.76 12.43 8.65
CA GLY A 135 6.23 12.12 7.29
C GLY A 135 7.41 12.95 6.81
N LYS A 136 8.05 13.73 7.71
CA LYS A 136 9.15 14.61 7.32
C LYS A 136 10.41 13.78 7.09
N LYS A 137 11.07 14.00 5.94
CA LYS A 137 12.40 13.46 5.67
C LYS A 137 13.41 14.10 6.60
N VAL A 138 14.09 13.28 7.36
CA VAL A 138 15.18 13.65 8.25
C VAL A 138 16.50 13.63 7.47
N GLU A 139 16.72 12.58 6.69
CA GLU A 139 17.96 12.37 5.95
C GLU A 139 17.75 11.49 4.70
N THR A 140 18.74 11.48 3.81
CA THR A 140 18.74 10.62 2.62
C THR A 140 20.13 10.05 2.40
N LEU A 141 20.23 8.73 2.40
CA LEU A 141 21.46 7.98 2.18
C LEU A 141 21.43 7.37 0.79
N SER A 142 22.52 7.53 0.06
CA SER A 142 22.72 6.88 -1.23
C SER A 142 24.20 6.56 -1.42
N SER A 143 24.52 5.64 -2.33
CA SER A 143 25.92 5.29 -2.66
C SER A 143 26.77 6.52 -3.07
N ALA A 144 26.12 7.57 -3.61
CA ALA A 144 26.78 8.81 -4.02
C ALA A 144 26.96 9.85 -2.88
N THR A 145 26.27 9.67 -1.75
CA THR A 145 26.23 10.66 -0.65
C THR A 145 26.73 10.11 0.68
N SER A 146 27.22 8.86 0.73
CA SER A 146 27.65 8.23 1.98
C SER A 146 29.05 8.70 2.38
N GLU A 147 29.12 9.87 3.02
CA GLU A 147 30.09 10.03 4.11
C GLU A 147 29.68 9.05 5.23
N ARG A 148 30.65 8.30 5.76
CA ARG A 148 30.47 7.11 6.62
C ARG A 148 29.92 7.43 8.02
N VAL A 149 28.71 7.95 8.11
CA VAL A 149 28.03 8.14 9.40
C VAL A 149 26.82 7.23 9.43
N CYS A 150 26.90 6.15 10.20
CA CYS A 150 25.72 5.35 10.53
C CYS A 150 24.73 6.27 11.26
N PRO A 151 23.51 6.46 10.74
CA PRO A 151 22.55 7.33 11.39
C PRO A 151 21.90 6.61 12.57
N ALA A 152 22.63 6.58 13.69
CA ALA A 152 22.24 5.81 14.87
C ALA A 152 21.57 6.67 15.96
N ASN A 153 21.37 7.98 15.77
CA ASN A 153 21.14 8.89 16.90
C ASN A 153 19.84 9.70 16.89
N GLN A 154 18.89 9.43 15.99
CA GLN A 154 17.56 10.04 16.09
C GLN A 154 16.56 9.04 16.67
N LYS A 155 16.27 9.20 17.97
CA LYS A 155 15.14 8.53 18.60
C LYS A 155 13.90 8.90 17.79
N HIS A 156 13.26 7.91 17.15
CA HIS A 156 12.03 8.05 16.35
C HIS A 156 12.17 8.24 14.82
N THR A 157 13.26 7.81 14.19
CA THR A 157 13.38 7.75 12.71
C THR A 157 13.13 6.34 12.18
N VAL A 158 12.25 6.20 11.20
CA VAL A 158 12.05 4.96 10.43
C VAL A 158 12.75 5.09 9.08
N PHE A 159 13.56 4.10 8.70
CA PHE A 159 14.23 4.08 7.41
C PHE A 159 13.40 3.34 6.37
N ILE A 160 13.19 3.99 5.23
CA ILE A 160 12.51 3.38 4.09
C ILE A 160 13.53 3.28 2.94
N GLY A 161 13.76 2.06 2.49
CA GLY A 161 14.55 1.78 1.30
C GLY A 161 13.69 1.94 0.05
N ARG A 162 14.22 2.57 -0.99
CA ARG A 162 13.62 2.68 -2.31
C ARG A 162 14.66 2.36 -3.36
N THR A 163 14.36 1.36 -4.17
CA THR A 163 15.21 0.94 -5.29
C THR A 163 14.63 1.45 -6.58
N GLU A 164 15.43 2.16 -7.37
CA GLU A 164 15.12 2.55 -8.75
C GLU A 164 15.82 1.60 -9.72
N TYR A 165 15.03 1.02 -10.62
CA TYR A 165 15.47 0.18 -11.72
C TYR A 165 15.26 0.94 -13.03
N HIS A 166 16.33 1.24 -13.73
CA HIS A 166 16.28 1.91 -15.03
C HIS A 166 16.68 0.92 -16.11
N VAL A 167 15.81 0.71 -17.10
CA VAL A 167 16.10 -0.14 -18.27
C VAL A 167 15.97 0.67 -19.56
N ASN A 168 16.98 0.56 -20.41
CA ASN A 168 16.96 1.00 -21.80
C ASN A 168 16.87 -0.23 -22.70
N MET A 169 16.05 -0.12 -23.73
CA MET A 169 15.78 -1.16 -24.72
C MET A 169 16.05 -0.59 -26.11
N PHE A 170 16.87 -1.29 -26.90
CA PHE A 170 17.30 -0.85 -28.23
C PHE A 170 17.01 -1.94 -29.26
N ASP A 171 16.22 -1.64 -30.28
CA ASP A 171 16.00 -2.55 -31.40
C ASP A 171 17.25 -2.60 -32.29
N THR A 172 17.87 -3.77 -32.43
CA THR A 172 19.09 -3.93 -33.24
C THR A 172 18.84 -3.90 -34.75
N TYR A 173 17.60 -4.13 -35.19
CA TYR A 173 17.20 -4.06 -36.59
C TYR A 173 16.70 -2.67 -36.98
N ASN A 174 16.22 -1.88 -36.00
CA ASN A 174 15.75 -0.52 -36.20
C ASN A 174 16.31 0.41 -35.11
N SER A 175 17.47 1.01 -35.40
CA SER A 175 18.17 1.91 -34.47
C SER A 175 17.37 3.14 -34.02
N GLY A 176 16.28 3.49 -34.72
CA GLY A 176 15.36 4.57 -34.31
C GLY A 176 14.33 4.15 -33.26
N LYS A 177 14.24 2.86 -32.93
CA LYS A 177 13.30 2.34 -31.93
C LYS A 177 14.02 2.04 -30.62
N THR A 178 13.96 3.03 -29.73
CA THR A 178 14.45 2.93 -28.36
C THR A 178 13.32 3.14 -27.36
N TRP A 179 13.38 2.43 -26.25
CA TRP A 179 12.44 2.57 -25.13
C TRP A 179 13.22 2.65 -23.83
N ASN A 180 12.77 3.52 -22.94
CA ASN A 180 13.27 3.60 -21.58
C ASN A 180 12.12 3.35 -20.61
N ALA A 181 12.41 2.69 -19.50
CA ALA A 181 11.47 2.57 -18.40
C ALA A 181 12.24 2.67 -17.09
N THR A 182 11.71 3.43 -16.15
CA THR A 182 12.15 3.46 -14.76
C THR A 182 11.03 2.89 -13.91
N PHE A 183 11.31 1.84 -13.16
CA PHE A 183 10.43 1.27 -12.16
C PHE A 183 11.09 1.42 -10.80
N SER A 184 10.32 1.84 -9.79
CA SER A 184 10.82 1.98 -8.43
C SER A 184 10.00 1.12 -7.49
N ASP A 185 10.65 0.47 -6.52
CA ASP A 185 9.98 -0.32 -5.48
C ASP A 185 10.47 0.10 -4.10
N TYR A 186 9.59 0.03 -3.11
CA TYR A 186 9.95 0.27 -1.72
C TYR A 186 10.30 -1.05 -1.05
N SER A 187 11.45 -1.07 -0.38
CA SER A 187 11.87 -2.19 0.45
C SER A 187 10.89 -2.36 1.60
N ALA A 188 10.37 -3.57 1.75
CA ALA A 188 9.42 -3.90 2.78
C ALA A 188 9.65 -5.33 3.31
N HIS A 189 9.42 -5.51 4.59
CA HIS A 189 9.34 -6.82 5.23
C HIS A 189 8.05 -7.53 4.77
N LEU A 190 8.11 -8.86 4.75
CA LEU A 190 6.90 -9.66 4.70
C LEU A 190 6.27 -9.59 6.10
N LEU A 191 4.95 -9.38 6.14
CA LEU A 191 4.23 -9.50 7.41
C LEU A 191 4.51 -10.89 8.04
N PRO A 192 4.63 -10.97 9.37
CA PRO A 192 4.66 -12.25 10.06
C PRO A 192 3.48 -13.13 9.62
N VAL A 193 3.70 -14.45 9.54
CA VAL A 193 2.66 -15.42 9.17
C VAL A 193 1.49 -15.40 10.15
N ASP A 194 1.72 -14.93 11.38
CA ASP A 194 0.66 -14.67 12.34
C ASP A 194 -0.19 -13.48 11.84
N ASN A 195 -1.43 -13.79 11.49
CA ASN A 195 -2.35 -13.00 10.67
C ASN A 195 -2.92 -11.79 11.44
N SER A 196 -2.07 -11.07 12.16
CA SER A 196 -2.44 -10.04 13.13
C SER A 196 -2.96 -8.75 12.50
N TYR A 197 -2.93 -8.65 11.17
CA TYR A 197 -3.46 -7.48 10.47
C TYR A 197 -4.99 -7.55 10.38
N PRO A 198 -5.72 -6.58 10.97
CA PRO A 198 -7.15 -6.75 11.21
C PRO A 198 -8.04 -6.43 10.01
N LEU A 199 -7.50 -5.90 8.90
CA LEU A 199 -8.29 -5.39 7.78
C LEU A 199 -7.95 -6.07 6.46
N LYS A 200 -8.93 -6.11 5.56
CA LYS A 200 -8.74 -6.45 4.16
C LYS A 200 -8.97 -5.21 3.30
N HIS A 201 -8.08 -5.00 2.34
CA HIS A 201 -8.11 -3.83 1.47
C HIS A 201 -8.57 -4.14 0.06
N TYR A 202 -9.39 -3.25 -0.48
CA TYR A 202 -9.81 -3.25 -1.88
C TYR A 202 -9.48 -1.90 -2.50
N VAL A 203 -8.91 -1.91 -3.70
CA VAL A 203 -8.53 -0.68 -4.41
C VAL A 203 -9.11 -0.66 -5.82
N SER A 204 -9.56 0.52 -6.24
CA SER A 204 -10.01 0.75 -7.61
C SER A 204 -8.81 0.93 -8.54
N ALA A 205 -8.79 0.19 -9.64
CA ALA A 205 -7.76 0.34 -10.66
C ALA A 205 -7.73 1.73 -11.32
N SER A 206 -8.87 2.43 -11.38
CA SER A 206 -9.05 3.60 -12.24
C SER A 206 -9.33 4.92 -11.52
N THR A 207 -9.74 4.90 -10.25
CA THR A 207 -10.18 6.13 -9.55
C THR A 207 -9.28 6.55 -8.40
N GLY A 208 -8.58 5.61 -7.76
CA GLY A 208 -7.89 5.86 -6.50
C GLY A 208 -8.74 5.63 -5.24
N ALA A 209 -9.96 5.10 -5.41
CA ALA A 209 -10.80 4.66 -4.30
C ALA A 209 -10.19 3.45 -3.58
N ILE A 210 -10.23 3.46 -2.25
CA ILE A 210 -9.72 2.44 -1.34
C ILE A 210 -10.80 2.15 -0.29
N LEU A 211 -11.07 0.88 -0.08
CA LEU A 211 -11.92 0.39 0.99
C LEU A 211 -11.11 -0.49 1.94
N ALA A 212 -11.27 -0.25 3.24
CA ALA A 212 -10.84 -1.18 4.27
C ALA A 212 -12.07 -1.85 4.90
N VAL A 213 -12.01 -3.17 4.98
CA VAL A 213 -13.11 -4.02 5.42
C VAL A 213 -12.62 -4.92 6.55
N ASP A 214 -13.42 -5.05 7.61
CA ASP A 214 -13.22 -6.07 8.63
C ASP A 214 -13.53 -7.45 7.99
N PRO A 215 -12.54 -8.36 7.88
CA PRO A 215 -12.73 -9.64 7.21
C PRO A 215 -13.67 -10.59 7.96
N SER A 216 -13.90 -10.38 9.27
CA SER A 216 -14.76 -11.24 10.09
C SER A 216 -16.23 -10.85 9.97
N SER A 217 -16.52 -9.55 10.00
CA SER A 217 -17.90 -9.04 9.91
C SER A 217 -18.32 -8.68 8.48
N GLY A 218 -17.37 -8.44 7.58
CA GLY A 218 -17.62 -7.88 6.25
C GLY A 218 -17.97 -6.39 6.27
N GLN A 219 -17.93 -5.73 7.43
CA GLN A 219 -18.24 -4.31 7.54
C GLN A 219 -17.13 -3.44 6.97
N ILE A 220 -17.53 -2.38 6.28
CA ILE A 220 -16.59 -1.35 5.80
C ILE A 220 -16.19 -0.52 7.01
N VAL A 221 -14.90 -0.53 7.33
CA VAL A 221 -14.34 0.27 8.42
C VAL A 221 -14.14 1.72 7.95
N TRP A 222 -13.60 1.90 6.74
CA TRP A 222 -13.50 3.22 6.11
C TRP A 222 -13.38 3.11 4.60
N GLU A 223 -13.70 4.23 3.94
CA GLU A 223 -13.52 4.48 2.52
C GLU A 223 -12.71 5.76 2.31
N ARG A 224 -11.81 5.76 1.32
CA ARG A 224 -11.09 6.96 0.88
C ARG A 224 -10.88 6.98 -0.62
N ASP A 225 -10.98 8.16 -1.21
CA ASP A 225 -10.51 8.42 -2.57
C ASP A 225 -9.22 9.23 -2.52
N LEU A 226 -8.12 8.65 -3.02
CA LEU A 226 -6.83 9.34 -3.13
C LEU A 226 -6.66 10.10 -4.44
N HIS A 227 -7.63 10.02 -5.36
CA HIS A 227 -7.63 10.63 -6.70
C HIS A 227 -6.47 10.16 -7.60
N THR A 228 -5.80 9.08 -7.22
CA THR A 228 -4.71 8.45 -7.95
C THR A 228 -4.64 6.97 -7.59
N THR A 229 -4.25 6.12 -8.53
CA THR A 229 -4.23 4.68 -8.33
C THR A 229 -3.19 4.28 -7.29
N ALA A 230 -3.65 3.51 -6.29
CA ALA A 230 -2.79 2.84 -5.33
C ALA A 230 -2.05 1.67 -6.01
N VAL A 231 -0.73 1.61 -5.83
CA VAL A 231 0.13 0.58 -6.46
C VAL A 231 0.79 -0.35 -5.46
N ALA A 232 0.98 0.11 -4.22
CA ALA A 232 1.45 -0.71 -3.12
C ALA A 232 0.86 -0.19 -1.80
N MET A 233 0.69 -1.08 -0.83
CA MET A 233 0.22 -0.74 0.50
C MET A 233 1.14 -1.38 1.54
N TYR A 234 1.38 -0.68 2.64
CA TYR A 234 2.27 -1.11 3.69
C TYR A 234 1.72 -0.75 5.06
N LEU A 235 2.10 -1.51 6.07
CA LEU A 235 1.95 -1.16 7.47
C LEU A 235 3.28 -0.54 7.91
N LEU A 236 3.22 0.68 8.46
CA LEU A 236 4.41 1.33 9.00
C LEU A 236 4.64 0.84 10.43
N GLN A 237 5.83 0.29 10.67
CA GLN A 237 6.30 -0.14 11.99
C GLN A 237 7.68 0.47 12.27
N ASP A 238 8.17 0.28 13.49
CA ASP A 238 9.45 0.85 13.93
C ASP A 238 10.66 0.30 13.15
N ASP A 239 10.54 -0.91 12.58
CA ASP A 239 11.55 -1.57 11.76
C ASP A 239 11.42 -1.27 10.25
N GLY A 240 10.38 -0.54 9.82
CA GLY A 240 10.20 -0.14 8.43
C GLY A 240 8.80 -0.39 7.88
N LEU A 241 8.73 -0.59 6.56
CA LEU A 241 7.49 -0.92 5.86
C LEU A 241 7.27 -2.44 5.87
N HIS A 242 6.04 -2.86 6.16
CA HIS A 242 5.60 -4.24 6.01
C HIS A 242 4.55 -4.33 4.91
N LYS A 243 4.75 -5.16 3.88
CA LYS A 243 3.87 -5.18 2.71
C LYS A 243 2.48 -5.71 3.07
N LEU A 244 1.44 -4.93 2.76
CA LEU A 244 0.04 -5.32 2.92
C LEU A 244 -0.54 -5.79 1.59
N PRO A 245 -1.24 -6.93 1.56
CA PRO A 245 -1.99 -7.34 0.38
C PRO A 245 -3.25 -6.49 0.22
N PHE A 246 -3.62 -6.20 -1.03
CA PHE A 246 -4.92 -5.64 -1.37
C PHE A 246 -5.47 -6.32 -2.62
N THR A 247 -6.78 -6.25 -2.80
CA THR A 247 -7.47 -6.76 -4.00
C THR A 247 -7.81 -5.61 -4.92
N VAL A 248 -7.36 -5.69 -6.18
CA VAL A 248 -7.79 -4.71 -7.20
C VAL A 248 -9.17 -5.10 -7.71
N VAL A 249 -10.08 -4.14 -7.73
CA VAL A 249 -11.45 -4.31 -8.22
C VAL A 249 -11.84 -3.18 -9.17
N GLY A 250 -12.89 -3.41 -9.97
CA GLY A 250 -13.45 -2.38 -10.84
C GLY A 250 -14.14 -1.28 -10.02
N LYS A 251 -14.18 -0.06 -10.57
CA LYS A 251 -14.90 1.07 -9.98
C LYS A 251 -16.34 0.70 -9.61
N GLU A 252 -17.06 0.07 -10.53
CA GLU A 252 -18.45 -0.37 -10.35
C GLU A 252 -18.60 -1.37 -9.19
N THR A 253 -17.60 -2.22 -8.98
CA THR A 253 -17.58 -3.18 -7.87
C THR A 253 -17.49 -2.44 -6.53
N ILE A 254 -16.63 -1.43 -6.41
CA ILE A 254 -16.53 -0.60 -5.20
C ILE A 254 -17.85 0.13 -4.94
N GLU A 255 -18.43 0.77 -5.96
CA GLU A 255 -19.70 1.48 -5.84
C GLU A 255 -20.85 0.57 -5.38
N ASN A 256 -20.88 -0.67 -5.86
CA ASN A 256 -21.89 -1.64 -5.45
C ASN A 256 -21.68 -2.15 -4.02
N LEU A 257 -20.43 -2.38 -3.60
CA LEU A 257 -20.13 -2.76 -2.21
C LEU A 257 -20.60 -1.68 -1.23
N LEU A 258 -20.38 -0.41 -1.56
CA LEU A 258 -20.82 0.73 -0.76
C LEU A 258 -22.35 0.83 -0.68
N LYS A 259 -23.05 0.66 -1.81
CA LYS A 259 -24.53 0.66 -1.82
C LYS A 259 -25.12 -0.41 -0.92
N VAL A 260 -24.59 -1.64 -0.96
CA VAL A 260 -25.09 -2.75 -0.15
C VAL A 260 -24.87 -2.50 1.35
N SER A 261 -23.73 -1.92 1.74
CA SER A 261 -23.48 -1.58 3.14
C SER A 261 -24.46 -0.52 3.69
N HIS A 262 -24.95 0.39 2.85
CA HIS A 262 -25.92 1.42 3.27
C HIS A 262 -27.38 0.92 3.34
N ILE A 263 -27.69 -0.25 2.76
CA ILE A 263 -29.04 -0.83 2.75
C ILE A 263 -29.29 -1.72 3.99
N SER A 264 -28.24 -2.02 4.76
CA SER A 264 -28.33 -2.83 5.98
C SER A 264 -28.71 -1.97 7.20
N PHE A 265 -29.98 -1.55 7.28
CA PHE A 265 -30.60 -0.97 8.48
C PHE A 265 -32.00 -1.54 8.69
#